data_AF-A0A704RXX0-F1
#
_entry.id   AF-A0A704RXX0-F1
#
_cell.length_a   1.000
_cell.length_b   1.000
_cell.length_c   1.000
_cell.angle_alpha   90.00
_cell.angle_beta   90.00
_cell.angle_gamma   90.00
#
_symmetry.space_group_name_H-M   'P 1'
#
loop_
_entity.id
_entity.type
_entity.pdbx_description
1 polymer ?
#
loop_
_entity_poly.entity_id
_entity_poly.type
_entity_poly.pdbx_seq_one_letter_code
_entity_poly.pdbx_strand_id
1 'polypeptide(L)'
;PVTCRPADLLKPELAELEADVRRQAQEKGITLAGNAIDDVLTVALFPQIGLKFLENRHNPAAFEPLPQAEAAQPVAKAEKPA
;
A
#
# COMPACT_ATOMS: atom_id res chain seq x y z
N PRO A 1 20.82 7.06 24.87
CA PRO A 1 19.58 7.63 24.27
C PRO A 1 19.92 8.62 23.14
N VAL A 2 19.10 8.65 22.08
CA VAL A 2 19.21 9.68 21.05
C VAL A 2 18.73 11.01 21.64
N THR A 3 19.55 12.05 21.56
CA THR A 3 19.25 13.39 22.12
C THR A 3 19.23 14.49 21.06
N CYS A 4 19.60 14.19 19.81
CA CYS A 4 19.46 15.05 18.65
C CYS A 4 18.14 14.76 17.89
N ARG A 5 17.89 15.48 16.78
CA ARG A 5 16.79 15.16 15.87
C ARG A 5 17.09 13.80 15.21
N PRO A 6 16.23 12.77 15.35
CA PRO A 6 16.54 11.42 14.86
C PRO A 6 16.88 11.33 13.37
N ALA A 7 16.25 12.19 12.55
CA ALA A 7 16.53 12.27 11.12
C ALA A 7 17.96 12.72 10.78
N ASP A 8 18.69 13.35 11.71
CA ASP A 8 20.11 13.73 11.50
C ASP A 8 21.03 12.49 11.41
N LEU A 9 20.55 11.34 11.88
CA LEU A 9 21.27 10.06 11.85
C LEU A 9 20.86 9.18 10.67
N LEU A 10 19.82 9.57 9.92
CA LEU A 10 19.31 8.82 8.79
C LEU A 10 20.07 9.21 7.52
N LYS A 11 20.36 8.22 6.69
CA LYS A 11 20.92 8.45 5.36
C LYS A 11 19.78 8.70 4.37
N PRO A 12 20.02 9.51 3.32
CA PRO A 12 19.09 9.58 2.20
C PRO A 12 18.92 8.19 1.56
N GLU A 13 17.67 7.79 1.32
CA GLU A 13 17.30 6.43 0.88
C GLU A 13 16.53 6.40 -0.45
N LEU A 14 16.17 7.56 -1.01
CA LEU A 14 15.23 7.64 -2.14
C LEU A 14 15.71 6.89 -3.39
N ALA A 15 16.99 7.03 -3.74
CA ALA A 15 17.55 6.38 -4.93
C ALA A 15 17.59 4.85 -4.79
N GLU A 16 17.87 4.34 -3.59
CA GLU A 16 17.87 2.91 -3.30
C GLU A 16 16.44 2.35 -3.36
N LEU A 17 15.48 3.05 -2.74
CA LEU A 17 14.07 2.70 -2.76
C LEU A 17 13.50 2.70 -4.19
N GLU A 18 13.86 3.68 -5.01
CA GLU A 18 13.41 3.73 -6.40
C GLU A 18 13.92 2.52 -7.21
N ALA A 19 15.19 2.17 -7.07
CA ALA A 19 15.78 1.01 -7.74
C ALA A 19 15.11 -0.30 -7.29
N ASP A 20 14.86 -0.45 -5.99
CA ASP A 20 14.23 -1.63 -5.42
C ASP A 20 12.78 -1.79 -5.85
N VAL A 21 11.99 -0.71 -5.83
CA VAL A 21 10.58 -0.74 -6.27
C VAL A 21 10.48 -1.03 -7.76
N ARG A 22 11.35 -0.44 -8.59
CA ARG A 22 11.41 -0.75 -10.02
C ARG A 22 11.74 -2.21 -10.29
N ARG A 23 12.71 -2.78 -9.56
CA ARG A 23 13.06 -4.21 -9.66
C ARG A 23 11.87 -5.09 -9.28
N GLN A 24 11.25 -4.85 -8.13
CA GLN A 24 10.10 -5.62 -7.66
C GLN A 24 8.92 -5.52 -8.62
N ALA A 25 8.67 -4.34 -9.18
CA ALA A 25 7.61 -4.13 -10.16
C ALA A 25 7.86 -4.94 -11.44
N GLN A 26 9.09 -4.96 -11.94
CA GLN A 26 9.47 -5.78 -13.10
C GLN A 26 9.32 -7.28 -12.83
N GLU A 27 9.80 -7.77 -11.68
CA GLU A 27 9.72 -9.18 -11.29
C GLU A 27 8.27 -9.67 -11.15
N LYS A 28 7.37 -8.80 -10.67
CA LYS A 28 5.96 -9.12 -10.40
C LYS A 28 5.01 -8.70 -11.52
N GLY A 29 5.52 -8.10 -12.60
CA GLY A 29 4.70 -7.59 -13.71
C GLY A 29 3.77 -6.44 -13.32
N ILE A 30 4.14 -5.65 -12.32
CA ILE A 30 3.36 -4.50 -11.84
C ILE A 30 3.61 -3.32 -12.77
N THR A 31 2.53 -2.70 -13.25
CA THR A 31 2.62 -1.44 -13.98
C THR A 31 2.65 -0.27 -13.00
N LEU A 32 3.79 0.42 -12.91
CA LEU A 32 3.93 1.64 -12.13
C LEU A 32 3.14 2.79 -12.76
N ALA A 33 2.76 3.77 -11.95
CA ALA A 33 2.14 5.02 -12.39
C ALA A 33 3.06 5.80 -13.35
N GLY A 34 2.46 6.71 -14.13
CA GLY A 34 3.23 7.63 -14.99
C GLY A 34 4.30 8.41 -14.21
N ASN A 35 3.98 8.80 -12.98
CA ASN A 35 4.95 9.30 -12.00
C ASN A 35 5.33 8.18 -11.04
N ALA A 36 6.32 7.37 -11.40
CA ALA A 36 6.75 6.22 -10.60
C ALA A 36 7.15 6.58 -9.15
N ILE A 37 7.53 7.84 -8.90
CA ILE A 37 7.89 8.35 -7.57
C ILE A 37 6.74 8.22 -6.55
N ASP A 38 5.48 8.35 -6.98
CA ASP A 38 4.33 8.24 -6.07
C ASP A 38 4.16 6.80 -5.56
N ASP A 39 4.47 5.82 -6.41
CA ASP A 39 4.45 4.40 -6.05
C ASP A 39 5.66 4.04 -5.18
N VAL A 40 6.83 4.64 -5.46
CA VAL A 40 8.02 4.51 -4.60
C VAL A 40 7.71 5.00 -3.19
N LEU A 41 7.08 6.18 -3.06
CA LEU A 41 6.69 6.72 -1.75
C LEU A 41 5.62 5.86 -1.06
N THR A 42 4.68 5.29 -1.83
CA THR A 42 3.67 4.37 -1.27
C THR A 42 4.30 3.13 -0.66
N VAL A 43 5.27 2.51 -1.35
CA VAL A 43 6.01 1.35 -0.84
C VAL A 43 6.97 1.75 0.27
N ALA A 44 7.60 2.92 0.21
CA ALA A 44 8.49 3.40 1.28
C ALA A 44 7.74 3.56 2.61
N LEU A 45 6.53 4.14 2.57
CA LEU A 45 5.70 4.35 3.76
C LEU A 45 5.07 3.04 4.26
N PHE A 46 4.75 2.11 3.34
CA PHE A 46 4.12 0.83 3.65
C PHE A 46 4.72 -0.30 2.80
N PRO A 47 5.86 -0.90 3.16
CA PRO A 47 6.58 -1.81 2.27
C PRO A 47 5.76 -3.01 1.78
N GLN A 48 5.17 -3.75 2.71
CA GLN A 48 4.42 -4.96 2.37
C GLN A 48 3.03 -4.63 1.79
N ILE A 49 2.33 -3.68 2.41
CA ILE A 49 0.95 -3.33 2.05
C ILE A 49 0.92 -2.50 0.76
N GLY A 50 1.84 -1.56 0.60
CA GLY A 50 2.02 -0.76 -0.61
C GLY A 50 2.32 -1.64 -1.81
N LEU A 51 3.23 -2.61 -1.68
CA LEU A 51 3.50 -3.55 -2.79
C LEU A 51 2.26 -4.38 -3.14
N LYS A 52 1.56 -4.94 -2.14
CA LYS A 52 0.31 -5.69 -2.34
C LYS A 52 -0.79 -4.83 -2.97
N PHE A 53 -0.85 -3.54 -2.61
CA PHE A 53 -1.75 -2.57 -3.23
C PHE A 53 -1.40 -2.36 -4.71
N LEU A 54 -0.13 -2.16 -5.04
CA LEU A 54 0.31 -1.96 -6.42
C LEU A 54 0.04 -3.20 -7.30
N GLU A 55 0.26 -4.41 -6.78
CA GLU A 55 -0.11 -5.66 -7.46
C GLU A 55 -1.60 -5.73 -7.82
N ASN A 56 -2.45 -5.09 -7.01
CA ASN A 56 -3.90 -5.14 -7.15
C ASN A 56 -4.52 -3.83 -7.64
N ARG A 57 -3.73 -2.82 -8.03
CA ARG A 57 -4.21 -1.45 -8.30
C ARG A 57 -5.40 -1.36 -9.26
N HIS A 58 -5.45 -2.27 -10.23
CA HIS A 58 -6.50 -2.35 -11.24
C HIS A 58 -7.43 -3.58 -11.05
N ASN A 59 -7.47 -4.14 -9.85
CA ASN A 59 -8.27 -5.29 -9.48
C ASN A 59 -9.31 -4.92 -8.40
N PRO A 60 -10.54 -4.51 -8.77
CA PRO A 60 -11.59 -4.16 -7.83
C PRO A 60 -11.95 -5.28 -6.85
N ALA A 61 -11.78 -6.55 -7.22
CA ALA A 61 -12.09 -7.69 -6.37
C ALA A 61 -11.12 -7.88 -5.20
N ALA A 62 -9.95 -7.22 -5.23
CA ALA A 62 -9.00 -7.22 -4.14
C ALA A 62 -9.29 -6.16 -3.06
N PHE A 63 -10.26 -5.27 -3.31
CA PHE A 63 -10.63 -4.18 -2.42
C PHE A 63 -12.07 -4.31 -1.92
N GLU A 64 -12.38 -3.56 -0.87
CA GLU A 64 -13.75 -3.45 -0.39
C GLU A 64 -14.65 -2.81 -1.45
N PRO A 65 -15.92 -3.23 -1.54
CA PRO A 65 -16.87 -2.59 -2.45
C PRO A 65 -17.03 -1.12 -2.09
N LEU A 66 -17.26 -0.29 -3.11
CA LEU A 66 -17.53 1.12 -2.91
C LEU A 66 -18.73 1.30 -1.95
N PRO A 67 -18.66 2.26 -1.00
CA PRO A 67 -19.80 2.57 -0.15
C PRO A 67 -21.04 2.83 -1.00
N GLN A 68 -22.06 1.99 -0.86
CA GLN A 68 -23.35 2.20 -1.49
C GLN A 68 -24.12 3.23 -0.66
N ALA A 69 -24.53 4.33 -1.28
CA ALA A 69 -25.35 5.35 -0.62
C ALA A 69 -26.80 4.88 -0.50
N GLU A 70 -27.10 3.90 0.35
CA GLU A 70 -28.50 3.61 0.72
C GLU A 70 -28.65 2.96 2.10
N ALA A 71 -29.20 3.77 3.02
CA ALA A 71 -29.88 3.50 4.28
C ALA A 71 -29.28 2.49 5.28
N ALA A 72 -29.21 2.92 6.55
CA ALA A 72 -29.08 2.03 7.69
C ALA A 72 -30.07 0.85 7.59
N GLN A 73 -29.57 -0.33 7.21
CA GLN A 73 -30.27 -1.59 7.39
C GLN A 73 -29.75 -2.24 8.68
N PRO A 74 -30.63 -2.67 9.59
CA PRO A 74 -30.20 -3.19 10.88
C PRO A 74 -29.42 -4.49 10.71
N VAL A 75 -28.31 -4.62 11.44
CA VAL A 75 -27.64 -5.88 11.68
C VAL A 75 -28.63 -6.90 12.27
N ALA A 76 -29.07 -7.85 11.45
CA ALA A 76 -29.65 -9.08 11.94
C ALA A 76 -28.51 -10.00 12.42
N LYS A 77 -28.31 -10.06 13.75
CA LYS A 77 -27.79 -11.25 14.46
C LYS A 77 -28.70 -12.45 14.11
N ALA A 78 -28.34 -13.72 14.13
CA ALA A 78 -27.21 -14.55 14.58
C ALA A 78 -27.22 -15.80 13.63
N GLU A 79 -26.34 -16.80 13.65
CA GLU A 79 -26.09 -17.74 14.73
C GLU A 79 -25.05 -18.78 14.26
N LYS A 80 -24.26 -19.28 15.20
CA LYS A 80 -23.30 -20.37 15.02
C LYS A 80 -24.03 -21.72 15.22
N PRO A 81 -23.75 -22.76 14.42
CA PRO A 81 -23.88 -24.14 14.90
C PRO A 81 -22.60 -24.94 14.55
N ALA A 82 -22.10 -25.91 15.29
CA ALA A 82 -22.32 -26.43 16.65
C ALA A 82 -20.96 -27.03 17.07
#